data_AF-A0A7S1VH74-F1
#
_entry.id   AF-A0A7S1VH74-F1
#
_cell.length_a   1.000
_cell.length_b   1.000
_cell.length_c   1.000
_cell.angle_alpha   90.00
_cell.angle_beta   90.00
_cell.angle_gamma   90.00
#
_symmetry.space_group_name_H-M   'P 1'
#
loop_
_entity.id
_entity.type
_entity.pdbx_description
1 polymer ?
#
loop_
_entity_poly.entity_id
_entity_poly.type
_entity_poly.pdbx_seq_one_letter_code
_entity_poly.pdbx_strand_id
1 'polypeptide(L)'
;GISLYETLLEVVRVQLGSTSETNKRLERKNVDDDMNVFPSDLVDEDHESPASSTLRHIKERLLSSTVIPKLTRTLSQWKPQLNSSRTALATPRLDLWILPWLPHVDARIGGVPQDLAGDIRRRVRDTLSLLKRSVVLDDAFFNTSYQTLRPWVGLLKKETIQDLASKYVLPRLANLCTVLPIAIQPEEQQGKADTGTWVATLDKVVDMGSLGILSKVEYLSLLEGALLLRWVTCIYKCVLDAALSNEPVDLERVLLSSYSTWKFKLLLSPSSSKMMDSSVSVLRDDEAIC
;
A
#
# COMPACT_ATOMS: atom_id res chain seq x y z
N GLY A 1 3.43 -27.13 -24.30
CA GLY A 1 3.85 -27.51 -22.94
C GLY A 1 2.69 -27.21 -22.02
N ILE A 2 1.97 -28.25 -21.61
CA ILE A 2 0.79 -28.11 -20.74
C ILE A 2 1.29 -27.66 -19.37
N SER A 3 0.71 -26.57 -18.87
CA SER A 3 1.08 -25.94 -17.61
C SER A 3 0.82 -26.94 -16.48
N LEU A 4 1.83 -27.20 -15.65
CA LEU A 4 1.73 -28.08 -14.47
C LEU A 4 0.54 -27.72 -13.55
N TYR A 5 0.10 -26.47 -13.63
CA TYR A 5 -1.08 -25.93 -12.97
C TYR A 5 -2.41 -26.46 -13.52
N GLU A 6 -2.54 -26.63 -14.84
CA GLU A 6 -3.73 -27.20 -15.47
C GLU A 6 -3.87 -28.69 -15.16
N THR A 7 -2.76 -29.43 -15.18
CA THR A 7 -2.76 -30.86 -14.80
C THR A 7 -3.14 -31.05 -13.32
N LEU A 8 -2.72 -30.16 -12.43
CA LEU A 8 -3.11 -30.19 -11.01
C LEU A 8 -4.59 -29.82 -10.80
N LEU A 9 -5.11 -28.83 -11.53
CA LEU A 9 -6.53 -28.47 -11.48
C LEU A 9 -7.44 -29.59 -12.00
N GLU A 10 -7.00 -30.31 -13.04
CA GLU A 10 -7.74 -31.44 -13.61
C GLU A 10 -7.85 -32.59 -12.60
N VAL A 11 -6.75 -32.94 -11.92
CA VAL A 11 -6.71 -33.99 -10.89
C VAL A 11 -7.61 -33.62 -9.70
N VAL A 12 -7.60 -32.35 -9.30
CA VAL A 12 -8.43 -31.85 -8.20
C VAL A 12 -9.93 -31.85 -8.57
N ARG A 13 -10.29 -31.50 -9.80
CA ARG A 13 -11.68 -31.58 -10.29
C ARG A 13 -12.20 -33.00 -10.36
N VAL A 14 -11.38 -33.94 -10.85
CA VAL A 14 -11.78 -35.35 -10.97
C VAL A 14 -12.00 -35.98 -9.59
N GLN A 15 -11.27 -35.57 -8.57
CA GLN A 15 -11.47 -36.08 -7.20
C GLN A 15 -12.66 -35.44 -6.49
N LEU A 16 -12.88 -34.12 -6.67
CA LEU A 16 -13.98 -33.39 -6.02
C LEU A 16 -15.34 -33.58 -6.70
N GLY A 17 -15.38 -33.94 -7.99
CA GLY A 17 -16.62 -34.22 -8.72
C GLY A 17 -17.33 -35.51 -8.31
N SER A 18 -16.73 -36.34 -7.45
CA SER A 18 -17.28 -37.64 -7.02
C SER A 18 -18.12 -37.59 -5.74
N THR A 19 -18.22 -36.44 -5.06
CA THR A 19 -18.97 -36.29 -3.80
C THR A 19 -19.98 -35.15 -3.90
N SER A 20 -20.98 -35.30 -4.76
CA SER A 20 -22.13 -34.40 -4.83
C SER A 20 -23.37 -35.14 -4.37
N GLU A 21 -23.64 -35.12 -3.07
CA GLU A 21 -24.98 -35.11 -2.48
C GLU A 21 -24.83 -35.02 -0.96
N THR A 22 -25.02 -33.83 -0.38
CA THR A 22 -25.84 -33.59 0.82
C THR A 22 -25.77 -32.14 1.31
N ASN A 23 -26.96 -31.59 1.50
CA ASN A 23 -27.38 -30.64 2.54
C ASN A 23 -27.14 -29.13 2.41
N LYS A 24 -28.25 -28.50 2.02
CA LYS A 24 -28.76 -27.20 2.47
C LYS A 24 -28.75 -27.06 4.01
N ARG A 25 -28.58 -25.80 4.44
CA ARG A 25 -29.18 -25.15 5.63
C ARG A 25 -28.31 -25.10 6.91
N LEU A 26 -27.75 -23.93 7.23
CA LEU A 26 -28.21 -23.14 8.38
C LEU A 26 -27.65 -21.71 8.37
N GLU A 27 -28.51 -20.78 8.80
CA GLU A 27 -28.29 -19.35 8.95
C GLU A 27 -27.60 -18.98 10.28
N ARG A 28 -26.89 -17.83 10.25
CA ARG A 28 -26.72 -16.80 11.30
C ARG A 28 -26.00 -17.17 12.62
N LYS A 29 -24.81 -16.57 12.83
CA LYS A 29 -24.48 -15.83 14.07
C LYS A 29 -23.24 -14.92 13.94
N ASN A 30 -23.46 -13.64 14.29
CA ASN A 30 -22.62 -12.60 14.95
C ASN A 30 -21.08 -12.65 14.80
N VAL A 31 -20.42 -11.62 14.22
CA VAL A 31 -20.12 -10.24 14.72
C VAL A 31 -18.89 -10.23 15.66
N ASP A 32 -17.88 -9.47 15.21
CA ASP A 32 -16.63 -9.01 15.87
C ASP A 32 -15.35 -9.87 15.78
N ASP A 33 -14.85 -10.17 14.57
CA ASP A 33 -13.43 -10.51 14.39
C ASP A 33 -12.90 -10.07 13.01
N ASP A 34 -12.78 -8.74 12.81
CA ASP A 34 -12.67 -8.08 11.50
C ASP A 34 -11.21 -7.82 11.04
N MET A 35 -10.26 -8.73 11.32
CA MET A 35 -8.85 -8.58 10.87
C MET A 35 -8.25 -9.80 10.15
N ASN A 36 -9.01 -10.88 9.95
CA ASN A 36 -8.59 -11.98 9.07
C ASN A 36 -9.04 -11.71 7.63
N VAL A 37 -8.12 -11.16 6.82
CA VAL A 37 -8.32 -10.92 5.37
C VAL A 37 -8.34 -12.23 4.56
N PHE A 38 -8.01 -13.35 5.20
CA PHE A 38 -8.13 -14.68 4.59
C PHE A 38 -9.34 -15.41 5.17
N PRO A 39 -10.14 -16.10 4.33
CA PRO A 39 -11.18 -16.98 4.82
C PRO A 39 -10.57 -18.00 5.76
N SER A 40 -10.80 -17.84 7.07
CA SER A 40 -10.62 -18.92 8.01
C SER A 40 -11.74 -19.90 7.72
N ASP A 41 -11.42 -20.96 6.96
CA ASP A 41 -12.24 -22.15 6.91
C ASP A 41 -12.34 -22.68 8.34
N LEU A 42 -13.34 -22.19 9.10
CA LEU A 42 -13.84 -22.82 10.30
C LEU A 42 -14.54 -24.10 9.85
N VAL A 43 -13.71 -25.09 9.51
CA VAL A 43 -14.15 -26.45 9.23
C VAL A 43 -14.47 -27.06 10.58
N ASP A 44 -15.73 -27.45 10.77
CA ASP A 44 -16.19 -28.32 11.85
C ASP A 44 -15.18 -29.46 12.05
N GLU A 45 -14.54 -29.51 13.23
CA GLU A 45 -13.38 -30.37 13.51
C GLU A 45 -13.71 -31.89 13.56
N ASP A 46 -14.98 -32.30 13.46
CA ASP A 46 -15.36 -33.65 13.87
C ASP A 46 -15.42 -34.71 12.75
N HIS A 47 -15.20 -34.34 11.48
CA HIS A 47 -15.10 -35.30 10.38
C HIS A 47 -13.96 -34.97 9.38
N GLU A 48 -12.71 -34.88 9.84
CA GLU A 48 -11.55 -34.96 8.94
C GLU A 48 -11.51 -36.33 8.25
N SER A 49 -12.04 -36.40 7.03
CA SER A 49 -11.88 -37.57 6.16
C SER A 49 -10.39 -37.91 5.99
N PRO A 50 -9.97 -39.20 6.02
CA PRO A 50 -8.56 -39.58 5.83
C PRO A 50 -7.96 -39.09 4.49
N ALA A 51 -8.80 -38.76 3.51
CA ALA A 51 -8.38 -38.13 2.26
C ALA A 51 -7.93 -36.66 2.45
N SER A 52 -8.52 -35.92 3.41
CA SER A 52 -8.11 -34.55 3.70
C SER A 52 -6.77 -34.50 4.44
N SER A 53 -6.52 -35.47 5.34
CA SER A 53 -5.26 -35.55 6.07
C SER A 53 -4.09 -35.90 5.15
N THR A 54 -4.25 -36.85 4.22
CA THR A 54 -3.19 -37.23 3.27
C THR A 54 -2.85 -36.11 2.29
N LEU A 55 -3.85 -35.43 1.72
CA LEU A 55 -3.64 -34.28 0.84
C LEU A 55 -2.91 -33.14 1.56
N ARG A 56 -3.25 -32.91 2.83
CA ARG A 56 -2.58 -31.92 3.68
C ARG A 56 -1.10 -32.26 3.88
N HIS A 57 -0.77 -33.51 4.21
CA HIS A 57 0.63 -33.96 4.35
C HIS A 57 1.42 -33.82 3.05
N ILE A 58 0.80 -34.15 1.90
CA ILE A 58 1.44 -33.97 0.58
C ILE A 58 1.72 -32.49 0.31
N LYS A 59 0.75 -31.61 0.57
CA LYS A 59 0.90 -30.16 0.39
C LYS A 59 2.01 -29.61 1.28
N GLU A 60 2.01 -29.96 2.56
CA GLU A 60 3.03 -29.52 3.53
C GLU A 60 4.43 -30.00 3.14
N ARG A 61 4.55 -31.27 2.72
CA ARG A 61 5.82 -31.82 2.24
C ARG A 61 6.28 -31.13 0.96
N LEU A 62 5.38 -30.81 0.03
CA LEU A 62 5.71 -30.10 -1.21
C LEU A 62 6.16 -28.67 -0.93
N LEU A 63 5.48 -27.96 -0.02
CA LEU A 63 5.84 -26.61 0.38
C LEU A 63 7.22 -26.57 1.04
N SER A 64 7.44 -27.42 2.04
CA SER A 64 8.70 -27.48 2.80
C SER A 64 9.89 -27.99 1.98
N SER A 65 9.70 -29.03 1.16
CA SER A 65 10.80 -29.63 0.39
C SER A 65 11.12 -28.91 -0.93
N THR A 66 10.12 -28.25 -1.54
CA THR A 66 10.26 -27.73 -2.91
C THR A 66 10.06 -26.23 -3.00
N VAL A 67 8.95 -25.70 -2.47
CA VAL A 67 8.57 -24.29 -2.68
C VAL A 67 9.43 -23.37 -1.84
N ILE A 68 9.50 -23.59 -0.53
CA ILE A 68 10.26 -22.74 0.40
C ILE A 68 11.75 -22.67 0.02
N PRO A 69 12.47 -23.80 -0.22
CA PRO A 69 13.88 -23.72 -0.60
C PRO A 69 14.11 -22.97 -1.91
N LYS A 70 13.20 -23.10 -2.89
CA LYS A 70 13.28 -22.34 -4.15
C LYS A 70 12.99 -20.85 -3.94
N LEU A 71 12.01 -20.50 -3.11
CA LEU A 71 11.72 -19.10 -2.77
C LEU A 71 12.92 -18.46 -2.05
N THR A 72 13.45 -19.10 -1.01
CA THR A 72 14.62 -18.61 -0.27
C THR A 72 15.84 -18.47 -1.18
N ARG A 73 16.11 -19.46 -2.04
CA ARG A 73 17.22 -19.38 -3.01
C ARG A 73 17.00 -18.26 -4.03
N THR A 74 15.78 -18.07 -4.52
CA THR A 74 15.48 -17.02 -5.48
C THR A 74 15.63 -15.65 -4.83
N LEU A 75 15.12 -15.48 -3.61
CA LEU A 75 15.24 -14.27 -2.82
C LEU A 75 16.71 -13.93 -2.50
N SER A 76 17.55 -14.93 -2.21
CA SER A 76 18.99 -14.73 -1.96
C SER A 76 19.79 -14.38 -3.22
N GLN A 77 19.29 -14.74 -4.41
CA GLN A 77 19.91 -14.40 -5.69
C GLN A 77 19.34 -13.12 -6.32
N TRP A 78 18.10 -12.74 -5.96
CA TRP A 78 17.44 -11.58 -6.50
C TRP A 78 18.18 -10.29 -6.14
N LYS A 79 18.33 -9.41 -7.13
CA LYS A 79 18.93 -8.09 -6.97
C LYS A 79 17.97 -7.06 -7.58
N PRO A 80 17.69 -5.95 -6.88
CA PRO A 80 16.86 -4.89 -7.44
C PRO A 80 17.55 -4.30 -8.67
N GLN A 81 16.79 -4.14 -9.73
CA GLN A 81 17.23 -3.50 -10.97
C GLN A 81 16.20 -2.43 -11.37
N LEU A 82 16.69 -1.38 -12.02
CA LEU A 82 15.84 -0.36 -12.59
C LEU A 82 15.60 -0.66 -14.07
N ASN A 83 14.46 -0.19 -14.59
CA ASN A 83 14.19 -0.19 -16.02
C ASN A 83 15.18 0.71 -16.78
N SER A 84 15.17 0.61 -18.12
CA SER A 84 16.09 1.38 -18.98
C SER A 84 15.99 2.90 -18.77
N SER A 85 14.80 3.41 -18.42
CA SER A 85 14.57 4.83 -18.12
C SER A 85 15.00 5.24 -16.71
N ARG A 86 15.40 4.30 -15.85
CA ARG A 86 15.76 4.51 -14.43
C ARG A 86 14.68 5.22 -13.60
N THR A 87 13.43 5.06 -13.98
CA THR A 87 12.28 5.68 -13.30
C THR A 87 11.50 4.70 -12.45
N ALA A 88 11.59 3.40 -12.75
CA ALA A 88 10.85 2.35 -12.03
C ALA A 88 11.69 1.07 -11.89
N LEU A 89 11.23 0.16 -11.03
CA LEU A 89 11.83 -1.17 -10.90
C LEU A 89 11.59 -1.99 -12.17
N ALA A 90 12.65 -2.64 -12.66
CA ALA A 90 12.54 -3.61 -13.73
C ALA A 90 11.81 -4.86 -13.26
N THR A 91 11.14 -5.53 -14.19
CA THR A 91 10.61 -6.87 -13.96
C THR A 91 11.74 -7.90 -14.05
N PRO A 92 11.75 -8.93 -13.20
CA PRO A 92 10.72 -9.27 -12.21
C PRO A 92 10.83 -8.51 -10.87
N ARG A 93 9.70 -7.96 -10.41
CA ARG A 93 9.57 -7.38 -9.05
C ARG A 93 9.38 -8.48 -8.00
N LEU A 94 9.89 -8.22 -6.80
CA LEU A 94 9.91 -9.19 -5.70
C LEU A 94 8.51 -9.61 -5.22
N ASP A 95 7.61 -8.64 -5.09
CA ASP A 95 6.24 -8.83 -4.62
C ASP A 95 5.46 -9.75 -5.55
N LEU A 96 5.61 -9.59 -6.86
CA LEU A 96 4.95 -10.42 -7.87
C LEU A 96 5.36 -11.91 -7.80
N TRP A 97 6.52 -12.21 -7.22
CA TRP A 97 7.05 -13.57 -7.13
C TRP A 97 6.70 -14.25 -5.82
N ILE A 98 6.58 -13.49 -4.73
CA ILE A 98 6.42 -14.04 -3.38
C ILE A 98 4.95 -14.04 -2.96
N LEU A 99 4.22 -12.95 -3.17
CA LEU A 99 2.87 -12.78 -2.65
C LEU A 99 1.90 -13.90 -3.09
N PRO A 100 1.93 -14.40 -4.34
CA PRO A 100 1.05 -15.49 -4.75
C PRO A 100 1.21 -16.78 -3.94
N TRP A 101 2.37 -16.99 -3.32
CA TRP A 101 2.65 -18.20 -2.54
C TRP A 101 2.32 -18.05 -1.06
N LEU A 102 2.24 -16.82 -0.54
CA LEU A 102 2.05 -16.59 0.89
C LEU A 102 0.79 -17.25 1.47
N PRO A 103 -0.40 -17.20 0.83
CA PRO A 103 -1.59 -17.88 1.35
C PRO A 103 -1.41 -19.39 1.51
N HIS A 104 -0.46 -19.97 0.77
CA HIS A 104 -0.17 -21.40 0.85
C HIS A 104 0.87 -21.73 1.92
N VAL A 105 1.73 -20.78 2.30
CA VAL A 105 2.75 -20.93 3.33
C VAL A 105 2.17 -20.71 4.74
N ASP A 106 1.12 -19.89 4.86
CA ASP A 106 0.68 -19.32 6.14
C ASP A 106 -0.26 -20.20 6.99
N ALA A 107 -0.97 -21.17 6.38
CA ALA A 107 -2.23 -21.63 6.99
C ALA A 107 -2.11 -22.34 8.37
N ARG A 108 -1.02 -23.05 8.71
CA ARG A 108 -0.97 -23.88 9.94
C ARG A 108 0.41 -24.07 10.58
N ILE A 109 1.49 -23.51 10.01
CA ILE A 109 2.89 -23.81 10.42
C ILE A 109 3.52 -22.66 11.25
N GLY A 110 2.73 -21.66 11.65
CA GLY A 110 3.21 -20.58 12.55
C GLY A 110 3.80 -19.37 11.84
N GLY A 111 3.17 -18.94 10.74
CA GLY A 111 3.54 -17.73 10.00
C GLY A 111 4.58 -17.98 8.91
N VAL A 112 4.86 -16.93 8.13
CA VAL A 112 6.01 -16.87 7.22
C VAL A 112 7.28 -17.24 8.00
N PRO A 113 8.11 -18.21 7.52
CA PRO A 113 9.36 -18.56 8.20
C PRO A 113 10.15 -17.30 8.53
N GLN A 114 10.59 -17.15 9.79
CA GLN A 114 11.23 -15.91 10.26
C GLN A 114 12.40 -15.49 9.38
N ASP A 115 13.14 -16.46 8.86
CA ASP A 115 14.23 -16.27 7.91
C ASP A 115 13.76 -15.61 6.61
N LEU A 116 12.62 -16.08 6.06
CA LEU A 116 12.05 -15.55 4.83
C LEU A 116 11.56 -14.10 5.02
N ALA A 117 10.89 -13.80 6.13
CA ALA A 117 10.50 -12.42 6.44
C ALA A 117 11.70 -11.50 6.64
N GLY A 118 12.76 -12.00 7.29
CA GLY A 118 14.03 -11.29 7.46
C GLY A 118 14.70 -10.97 6.12
N ASP A 119 14.73 -11.93 5.21
CA ASP A 119 15.29 -11.75 3.87
C ASP A 119 14.44 -10.81 3.01
N ILE A 120 13.11 -10.92 3.04
CA ILE A 120 12.20 -10.00 2.34
C ILE A 120 12.46 -8.56 2.82
N ARG A 121 12.49 -8.35 4.13
CA ARG A 121 12.80 -7.04 4.74
C ARG A 121 14.15 -6.51 4.25
N ARG A 122 15.18 -7.36 4.21
CA ARG A 122 16.50 -7.00 3.69
C ARG A 122 16.44 -6.59 2.21
N ARG A 123 15.69 -7.30 1.38
CA ARG A 123 15.52 -6.97 -0.05
C ARG A 123 14.72 -5.70 -0.29
N VAL A 124 13.66 -5.47 0.47
CA VAL A 124 12.90 -4.21 0.42
C VAL A 124 13.83 -3.05 0.78
N ARG A 125 14.64 -3.19 1.84
CA ARG A 125 15.65 -2.19 2.23
C ARG A 125 16.68 -1.94 1.12
N ASP A 126 17.25 -2.99 0.55
CA ASP A 126 18.24 -2.89 -0.53
C ASP A 126 17.63 -2.16 -1.75
N THR A 127 16.36 -2.45 -2.04
CA THR A 127 15.60 -1.81 -3.13
C THR A 127 15.41 -0.32 -2.86
N LEU A 128 14.91 0.06 -1.68
CA LEU A 128 14.74 1.48 -1.31
C LEU A 128 16.07 2.24 -1.30
N SER A 129 17.14 1.59 -0.85
CA SER A 129 18.50 2.15 -0.90
C SER A 129 18.97 2.40 -2.35
N LEU A 130 18.69 1.46 -3.27
CA LEU A 130 18.95 1.63 -4.70
C LEU A 130 18.14 2.80 -5.27
N LEU A 131 16.83 2.86 -4.98
CA LEU A 131 15.94 3.92 -5.45
C LEU A 131 16.43 5.30 -5.00
N LYS A 132 16.79 5.42 -3.73
CA LYS A 132 17.30 6.67 -3.13
C LYS A 132 18.55 7.18 -3.85
N ARG A 133 19.43 6.28 -4.31
CA ARG A 133 20.68 6.64 -4.99
C ARG A 133 20.53 6.88 -6.50
N SER A 134 19.59 6.20 -7.13
CA SER A 134 19.59 6.04 -8.60
C SER A 134 18.46 6.78 -9.30
N VAL A 135 17.33 7.01 -8.63
CA VAL A 135 16.17 7.68 -9.23
C VAL A 135 16.27 9.17 -8.96
N VAL A 136 16.47 9.97 -10.01
CA VAL A 136 16.68 11.43 -9.89
C VAL A 136 15.36 12.19 -9.78
N LEU A 137 14.29 11.74 -10.46
CA LEU A 137 13.00 12.42 -10.43
C LEU A 137 12.22 12.07 -9.17
N ASP A 138 11.76 13.09 -8.45
CA ASP A 138 11.03 12.95 -7.18
C ASP A 138 9.74 12.14 -7.36
N ASP A 139 8.91 12.47 -8.35
CA ASP A 139 7.67 11.73 -8.61
C ASP A 139 7.89 10.25 -8.90
N ALA A 140 8.89 9.95 -9.73
CA ALA A 140 9.26 8.57 -10.07
C ALA A 140 9.77 7.83 -8.82
N PHE A 141 10.57 8.51 -7.99
CA PHE A 141 11.08 7.97 -6.74
C PHE A 141 9.94 7.63 -5.77
N PHE A 142 8.99 8.53 -5.53
CA PHE A 142 7.89 8.30 -4.60
C PHE A 142 6.94 7.23 -5.10
N ASN A 143 6.55 7.28 -6.38
CA ASN A 143 5.67 6.26 -6.96
C ASN A 143 6.29 4.87 -6.85
N THR A 144 7.59 4.76 -7.18
CA THR A 144 8.28 3.46 -7.12
C THR A 144 8.51 3.00 -5.68
N SER A 145 8.82 3.91 -4.76
CA SER A 145 8.99 3.58 -3.33
C SER A 145 7.67 3.13 -2.70
N TYR A 146 6.58 3.82 -3.00
CA TYR A 146 5.23 3.45 -2.59
C TYR A 146 4.86 2.07 -3.13
N GLN A 147 5.06 1.83 -4.43
CA GLN A 147 4.82 0.52 -5.05
C GLN A 147 5.71 -0.58 -4.47
N THR A 148 6.89 -0.24 -3.95
CA THR A 148 7.81 -1.18 -3.31
C THR A 148 7.34 -1.54 -1.91
N LEU A 149 6.81 -0.57 -1.14
CA LEU A 149 6.40 -0.75 0.27
C LEU A 149 4.99 -1.31 0.42
N ARG A 150 4.03 -0.79 -0.37
CA ARG A 150 2.60 -1.14 -0.29
C ARG A 150 2.32 -2.64 -0.23
N PRO A 151 2.93 -3.51 -1.06
CA PRO A 151 2.59 -4.93 -1.08
C PRO A 151 2.98 -5.69 0.19
N TRP A 152 3.82 -5.09 1.04
CA TRP A 152 4.30 -5.70 2.28
C TRP A 152 3.58 -5.15 3.53
N VAL A 153 2.68 -4.18 3.35
CA VAL A 153 1.79 -3.71 4.41
C VAL A 153 0.86 -4.86 4.79
N GLY A 154 0.82 -5.20 6.08
CA GLY A 154 0.09 -6.37 6.60
C GLY A 154 0.94 -7.63 6.72
N LEU A 155 2.01 -7.78 5.91
CA LEU A 155 2.94 -8.92 6.03
C LEU A 155 4.10 -8.64 6.98
N LEU A 156 4.69 -7.46 6.87
CA LEU A 156 5.76 -7.02 7.77
C LEU A 156 5.18 -6.23 8.94
N LYS A 157 5.88 -6.26 10.08
CA LYS A 157 5.53 -5.45 11.25
C LYS A 157 5.44 -3.97 10.87
N LYS A 158 4.41 -3.29 11.36
CA LYS A 158 4.14 -1.87 11.06
C LYS A 158 5.35 -0.99 11.34
N GLU A 159 6.04 -1.20 12.46
CA GLU A 159 7.22 -0.45 12.87
C GLU A 159 8.38 -0.63 11.87
N THR A 160 8.48 -1.82 11.26
CA THR A 160 9.51 -2.09 10.24
C THR A 160 9.23 -1.33 8.95
N ILE A 161 7.98 -1.29 8.50
CA ILE A 161 7.59 -0.51 7.32
C ILE A 161 7.84 0.98 7.57
N GLN A 162 7.45 1.47 8.74
CA GLN A 162 7.65 2.85 9.15
C GLN A 162 9.13 3.22 9.25
N ASP A 163 9.98 2.39 9.86
CA ASP A 163 11.43 2.61 9.90
C ASP A 163 12.03 2.69 8.48
N LEU A 164 11.61 1.82 7.57
CA LEU A 164 12.05 1.85 6.18
C LEU A 164 11.59 3.12 5.46
N ALA A 165 10.32 3.52 5.63
CA ALA A 165 9.79 4.75 5.05
C ALA A 165 10.52 5.98 5.61
N SER A 166 10.65 6.08 6.93
CA SER A 166 11.34 7.15 7.66
C SER A 166 12.79 7.33 7.20
N LYS A 167 13.52 6.22 7.02
CA LYS A 167 14.95 6.26 6.67
C LYS A 167 15.21 6.56 5.19
N TYR A 168 14.38 6.03 4.29
CA TYR A 168 14.67 6.06 2.85
C TYR A 168 13.78 7.02 2.07
N VAL A 169 12.50 7.17 2.43
CA VAL A 169 11.50 7.90 1.65
C VAL A 169 11.22 9.28 2.25
N LEU A 170 10.98 9.33 3.56
CA LEU A 170 10.53 10.52 4.27
C LEU A 170 11.41 11.76 4.09
N PRO A 171 12.77 11.70 4.16
CA PRO A 171 13.60 12.91 4.08
C PRO A 171 13.43 13.62 2.74
N ARG A 172 13.27 12.82 1.68
CA ARG A 172 13.05 13.34 0.33
C ARG A 172 11.62 13.84 0.16
N LEU A 173 10.64 13.14 0.73
CA LEU A 173 9.23 13.53 0.69
C LEU A 173 9.01 14.87 1.40
N ALA A 174 9.58 15.02 2.60
CA ALA A 174 9.57 16.27 3.35
C ALA A 174 10.14 17.43 2.53
N ASN A 175 11.30 17.21 1.89
CA ASN A 175 11.90 18.21 1.01
C ASN A 175 11.02 18.53 -0.21
N LEU A 176 10.38 17.54 -0.83
CA LEU A 176 9.44 17.79 -1.92
C LEU A 176 8.27 18.67 -1.45
N CYS A 177 7.67 18.34 -0.30
CA CYS A 177 6.53 19.08 0.25
C CYS A 177 6.87 20.55 0.54
N THR A 178 8.11 20.86 0.95
CA THR A 178 8.51 22.25 1.24
C THR A 178 8.77 23.08 -0.02
N VAL A 179 9.29 22.47 -1.08
CA VAL A 179 9.62 23.17 -2.35
C VAL A 179 8.50 23.11 -3.40
N LEU A 180 7.43 22.35 -3.12
CA LEU A 180 6.35 22.11 -4.05
C LEU A 180 5.73 23.44 -4.54
N PRO A 181 5.62 23.63 -5.87
CA PRO A 181 4.89 24.76 -6.42
C PRO A 181 3.39 24.49 -6.27
N ILE A 182 2.73 25.27 -5.42
CA ILE A 182 1.26 25.26 -5.34
C ILE A 182 0.76 26.33 -6.29
N ALA A 183 0.47 25.90 -7.53
CA ALA A 183 -0.23 26.71 -8.50
C ALA A 183 -1.71 26.71 -8.13
N ILE A 184 -2.22 27.85 -7.68
CA ILE A 184 -3.65 28.07 -7.45
C ILE A 184 -4.19 28.75 -8.71
N GLN A 185 -4.39 27.97 -9.78
CA GLN A 185 -4.95 28.49 -11.02
C GLN A 185 -6.44 28.13 -11.15
N PRO A 186 -7.26 29.03 -11.74
CA PRO A 186 -8.64 28.73 -12.08
C PRO A 186 -8.71 27.59 -13.10
N GLU A 187 -9.74 26.76 -12.95
CA GLU A 187 -9.91 25.40 -13.49
C GLU A 187 -9.81 25.23 -15.03
N GLU A 188 -9.66 26.30 -15.80
CA GLU A 188 -9.68 26.28 -17.28
C GLU A 188 -8.52 25.49 -17.93
N GLN A 189 -7.51 25.05 -17.18
CA GLN A 189 -6.40 24.24 -17.70
C GLN A 189 -6.44 22.74 -17.32
N GLN A 190 -7.54 22.24 -16.77
CA GLN A 190 -7.71 20.84 -16.32
C GLN A 190 -7.59 19.74 -17.41
N GLY A 191 -7.31 20.09 -18.67
CA GLY A 191 -7.22 19.13 -19.78
C GLY A 191 -5.91 18.31 -19.84
N LYS A 192 -4.88 18.64 -19.07
CA LYS A 192 -3.65 17.83 -18.98
C LYS A 192 -3.49 17.31 -17.56
N ALA A 193 -3.44 15.98 -17.44
CA ALA A 193 -3.10 15.28 -16.21
C ALA A 193 -1.67 15.67 -15.78
N ASP A 194 -1.56 16.78 -15.05
CA ASP A 194 -0.28 17.24 -14.51
C ASP A 194 0.09 16.34 -13.33
N THR A 195 0.91 15.35 -13.66
CA THR A 195 1.61 14.44 -12.74
C THR A 195 2.46 15.14 -11.67
N GLY A 196 2.67 16.46 -11.77
CA GLY A 196 3.41 17.30 -10.82
C GLY A 196 2.52 18.24 -9.97
N THR A 197 1.20 18.02 -9.94
CA THR A 197 0.31 18.84 -9.11
C THR A 197 0.53 18.58 -7.62
N TRP A 198 0.40 19.63 -6.81
CA TRP A 198 0.44 19.50 -5.36
C TRP A 198 -0.63 18.55 -4.80
N VAL A 199 -1.74 18.41 -5.52
CA VAL A 199 -2.81 17.44 -5.23
C VAL A 199 -2.31 16.00 -5.33
N ALA A 200 -1.51 15.66 -6.35
CA ALA A 200 -0.94 14.33 -6.47
C ALA A 200 0.04 14.00 -5.33
N THR A 201 0.81 14.99 -4.87
CA THR A 201 1.67 14.83 -3.69
C THR A 201 0.85 14.65 -2.42
N LEU A 202 -0.22 15.45 -2.24
CA LEU A 202 -1.14 15.31 -1.12
C LEU A 202 -1.77 13.91 -1.10
N ASP A 203 -2.25 13.43 -2.25
CA ASP A 203 -2.83 12.08 -2.39
C ASP A 203 -1.83 11.00 -1.97
N LYS A 204 -0.56 11.10 -2.41
CA LYS A 204 0.49 10.16 -1.99
C LYS A 204 0.74 10.20 -0.48
N VAL A 205 0.78 11.39 0.13
CA VAL A 205 0.99 11.53 1.59
C VAL A 205 -0.18 10.93 2.37
N VAL A 206 -1.41 11.21 1.95
CA VAL A 206 -2.63 10.64 2.53
C VAL A 206 -2.66 9.12 2.36
N ASP A 207 -2.33 8.60 1.17
CA ASP A 207 -2.27 7.16 0.91
C ASP A 207 -1.19 6.45 1.74
N MET A 208 -0.02 7.08 1.91
CA MET A 208 1.05 6.53 2.75
C MET A 208 0.70 6.56 4.23
N GLY A 209 0.04 7.62 4.69
CA GLY A 209 -0.48 7.72 6.06
C GLY A 209 -1.58 6.69 6.30
N SER A 210 -2.52 6.55 5.37
CA SER A 210 -3.68 5.67 5.53
C SER A 210 -3.31 4.19 5.52
N LEU A 211 -2.34 3.80 4.69
CA LEU A 211 -1.79 2.44 4.70
C LEU A 211 -0.85 2.17 5.91
N GLY A 212 -0.63 3.15 6.78
CA GLY A 212 0.27 3.04 7.93
C GLY A 212 1.74 2.91 7.54
N ILE A 213 2.11 3.30 6.31
CA ILE A 213 3.50 3.31 5.82
C ILE A 213 4.30 4.38 6.57
N LEU A 214 3.68 5.53 6.84
CA LEU A 214 4.24 6.56 7.70
C LEU A 214 3.76 6.37 9.14
N SER A 215 4.58 6.73 10.12
CA SER A 215 4.08 6.87 11.49
C SER A 215 3.11 8.04 11.56
N LYS A 216 2.21 8.02 12.56
CA LYS A 216 1.23 9.09 12.76
C LYS A 216 1.90 10.45 12.92
N VAL A 217 3.00 10.50 13.66
CA VAL A 217 3.77 11.73 13.89
C VAL A 217 4.39 12.24 12.59
N GLU A 218 4.99 11.38 11.77
CA GLU A 218 5.57 11.77 10.49
C GLU A 218 4.51 12.21 9.48
N TYR A 219 3.39 11.49 9.42
CA TYR A 219 2.24 11.84 8.59
C TYR A 219 1.71 13.23 8.92
N LEU A 220 1.42 13.50 10.20
CA LEU A 220 0.94 14.82 10.65
C LEU A 220 1.99 15.90 10.42
N SER A 221 3.27 15.61 10.68
CA SER A 221 4.36 16.57 10.44
C SER A 221 4.49 16.96 8.96
N LEU A 222 4.30 16.01 8.04
CA LEU A 222 4.26 16.32 6.61
C LEU A 222 3.01 17.10 6.22
N LEU A 223 1.86 16.69 6.75
CA LEU A 223 0.58 17.25 6.39
C LEU A 223 0.44 18.69 6.89
N GLU A 224 0.57 18.90 8.19
CA GLU A 224 0.40 20.20 8.84
C GLU A 224 1.66 21.06 8.69
N GLY A 225 2.82 20.47 8.97
CA GLY A 225 4.09 21.21 9.04
C GLY A 225 4.66 21.61 7.68
N ALA A 226 4.49 20.77 6.65
CA ALA A 226 5.03 21.05 5.32
C ALA A 226 3.93 21.48 4.33
N LEU A 227 2.94 20.62 4.07
CA LEU A 227 1.97 20.85 3.00
C LEU A 227 0.98 21.97 3.34
N LEU A 228 0.36 21.95 4.53
CA LEU A 228 -0.63 22.94 4.94
C LEU A 228 0.01 24.32 5.06
N LEU A 229 1.15 24.41 5.75
CA LEU A 229 1.90 25.66 5.86
C LEU A 229 2.27 26.24 4.48
N ARG A 230 2.69 25.38 3.54
CA ARG A 230 3.01 25.81 2.18
C ARG A 230 1.76 26.30 1.45
N TRP A 231 0.64 25.61 1.59
CA TRP A 231 -0.63 25.99 0.99
C TRP A 231 -1.13 27.34 1.52
N VAL A 232 -1.14 27.55 2.83
CA VAL A 232 -1.50 28.83 3.46
C VAL A 232 -0.61 29.96 2.95
N THR A 233 0.70 29.73 2.87
CA THR A 233 1.66 30.72 2.35
C THR A 233 1.36 31.09 0.89
N CYS A 234 1.03 30.10 0.06
CA CYS A 234 0.65 30.33 -1.33
C CYS A 234 -0.67 31.09 -1.46
N ILE A 235 -1.68 30.74 -0.66
CA ILE A 235 -2.94 31.50 -0.60
C ILE A 235 -2.69 32.95 -0.21
N TYR A 236 -1.94 33.18 0.87
CA TYR A 236 -1.65 34.53 1.34
C TYR A 236 -0.96 35.35 0.26
N LYS A 237 0.01 34.76 -0.44
CA LYS A 237 0.68 35.42 -1.55
C LYS A 237 -0.29 35.74 -2.70
N CYS A 238 -1.15 34.80 -3.09
CA CYS A 238 -2.17 35.05 -4.12
C CYS A 238 -3.13 36.18 -3.73
N VAL A 239 -3.55 36.25 -2.47
CA VAL A 239 -4.41 37.34 -1.96
C VAL A 239 -3.67 38.68 -2.01
N LEU A 240 -2.40 38.71 -1.59
CA LEU A 240 -1.57 39.91 -1.61
C LEU A 240 -1.32 40.40 -3.05
N ASP A 241 -0.96 39.49 -3.95
CA ASP A 241 -0.72 39.80 -5.37
C ASP A 241 -2.01 40.32 -6.04
N ALA A 242 -3.17 39.73 -5.72
CA ALA A 242 -4.46 40.22 -6.20
C ALA A 242 -4.85 41.59 -5.64
N ALA A 243 -4.50 41.88 -4.37
CA ALA A 243 -4.75 43.20 -3.78
C ALA A 243 -3.85 44.31 -4.35
N LEU A 244 -2.66 43.95 -4.83
CA LEU A 244 -1.72 44.86 -5.49
C LEU A 244 -1.98 45.01 -6.99
N SER A 245 -2.62 44.02 -7.61
CA SER A 245 -3.01 44.04 -9.02
C SER A 245 -4.30 44.84 -9.20
N ASN A 246 -4.37 45.67 -10.25
CA ASN A 246 -5.62 46.30 -10.67
C ASN A 246 -6.51 45.36 -11.51
N GLU A 247 -6.08 44.12 -11.74
CA GLU A 247 -6.85 43.14 -12.50
C GLU A 247 -7.89 42.43 -11.61
N PRO A 248 -9.14 42.30 -12.07
CA PRO A 248 -10.17 41.56 -11.34
C PRO A 248 -9.87 40.06 -11.41
N VAL A 249 -9.20 39.53 -10.39
CA VAL A 249 -9.09 38.10 -10.16
C VAL A 249 -10.32 37.65 -9.38
N ASP A 250 -11.03 36.61 -9.84
CA ASP A 250 -12.10 35.94 -9.08
C ASP A 250 -11.48 35.14 -7.91
N LEU A 251 -10.95 35.87 -6.94
CA LEU A 251 -10.21 35.36 -5.79
C LEU A 251 -11.09 34.44 -4.94
N GLU A 252 -12.37 34.77 -4.79
CA GLU A 252 -13.33 33.97 -4.05
C GLU A 252 -13.46 32.56 -4.64
N ARG A 253 -13.67 32.45 -5.96
CA ARG A 253 -13.76 31.14 -6.63
C ARG A 253 -12.48 30.34 -6.49
N VAL A 254 -11.32 30.98 -6.68
CA VAL A 254 -10.01 30.33 -6.62
C VAL A 254 -9.72 29.79 -5.21
N LEU A 255 -10.00 30.57 -4.17
CA LEU A 255 -9.83 30.15 -2.78
C LEU A 255 -10.81 29.06 -2.38
N LEU A 256 -12.09 29.17 -2.77
CA LEU A 256 -13.10 28.14 -2.49
C LEU A 256 -12.78 26.82 -3.19
N SER A 257 -12.33 26.85 -4.45
CA SER A 257 -11.92 25.64 -5.18
C SER A 257 -10.70 24.98 -4.52
N SER A 258 -9.70 25.78 -4.12
CA SER A 258 -8.52 25.25 -3.43
C SER A 258 -8.83 24.66 -2.05
N TYR A 259 -9.62 25.38 -1.24
CA TYR A 259 -10.05 24.92 0.08
C TYR A 259 -10.94 23.69 -0.01
N SER A 260 -11.90 23.65 -0.94
CA SER A 260 -12.76 22.48 -1.14
C SER A 260 -11.95 21.25 -1.55
N THR A 261 -10.90 21.41 -2.36
CA THR A 261 -9.97 20.32 -2.69
C THR A 261 -9.26 19.79 -1.43
N TRP A 262 -8.70 20.67 -0.61
CA TRP A 262 -8.08 20.29 0.67
C TRP A 262 -9.07 19.59 1.61
N LYS A 263 -10.22 20.22 1.82
CA LYS A 263 -11.30 19.70 2.68
C LYS A 263 -11.77 18.33 2.21
N PHE A 264 -11.99 18.17 0.91
CA PHE A 264 -12.40 16.90 0.33
C PHE A 264 -11.33 15.83 0.55
N LYS A 265 -10.07 16.15 0.27
CA LYS A 265 -8.98 15.17 0.39
C LYS A 265 -8.65 14.77 1.82
N LEU A 266 -8.82 15.65 2.80
CA LEU A 266 -8.52 15.36 4.20
C LEU A 266 -9.70 14.85 5.02
N LEU A 267 -10.87 15.47 4.86
CA LEU A 267 -12.04 15.17 5.70
C LEU A 267 -13.00 14.17 5.06
N LEU A 268 -12.99 14.08 3.72
CA LEU A 268 -13.95 13.28 2.96
C LEU A 268 -13.31 12.15 2.17
N SER A 269 -11.99 12.12 1.98
CA SER A 269 -11.34 11.02 1.26
C SER A 269 -11.74 9.70 1.89
N PRO A 270 -12.55 8.90 1.18
CA PRO A 270 -12.88 7.58 1.62
C PRO A 270 -11.69 6.74 1.18
N SER A 271 -10.62 6.73 1.96
CA SER A 271 -9.62 5.67 1.81
C SER A 271 -10.28 4.37 2.31
N SER A 272 -11.08 3.81 1.42
CA SER A 272 -11.63 2.47 1.29
C SER A 272 -10.86 1.42 2.09
N SER A 273 -11.19 1.25 3.37
CA SER A 273 -11.42 -0.06 4.00
C SER A 273 -11.94 0.19 5.41
N LYS A 274 -12.76 -0.73 5.91
CA LYS A 274 -13.31 -0.75 7.26
C LYS A 274 -12.25 -0.83 8.39
N MET A 275 -10.96 -0.67 8.10
CA MET A 275 -9.85 -0.74 9.06
C MET A 275 -9.41 0.62 9.64
N MET A 276 -10.14 1.70 9.35
CA MET A 276 -9.72 3.08 9.59
C MET A 276 -10.45 3.78 10.76
N ASP A 277 -10.83 3.08 11.83
CA ASP A 277 -11.56 3.70 12.94
C ASP A 277 -10.71 4.53 13.93
N SER A 278 -9.37 4.52 13.85
CA SER A 278 -8.53 5.21 14.87
C SER A 278 -7.66 6.37 14.38
N SER A 279 -7.53 6.59 13.07
CA SER A 279 -6.60 7.61 12.53
C SER A 279 -7.31 8.85 12.02
N VAL A 280 -8.48 8.70 11.39
CA VAL A 280 -9.31 9.82 10.91
C VAL A 280 -10.12 10.44 12.04
N SER A 281 -10.45 9.68 13.08
CA SER A 281 -11.07 10.19 14.32
C SER A 281 -10.20 11.24 15.02
N VAL A 282 -8.87 11.15 14.90
CA VAL A 282 -7.97 12.09 15.58
C VAL A 282 -8.06 13.51 15.03
N LEU A 283 -8.33 13.69 13.73
CA LEU A 283 -8.55 15.02 13.15
C LEU A 283 -10.01 15.49 13.33
N ARG A 284 -10.94 14.61 13.71
CA ARG A 284 -12.34 14.93 13.95
C ARG A 284 -12.68 15.18 15.41
N ASP A 285 -11.92 14.61 16.34
CA ASP A 285 -12.13 14.73 17.79
C ASP A 285 -11.36 15.91 18.41
N ASP A 286 -10.54 16.60 17.63
CA ASP A 286 -9.84 17.82 18.07
C ASP A 286 -10.77 19.03 17.82
N GLU A 287 -11.57 19.41 18.82
CA GLU A 287 -12.45 20.60 18.80
C GLU A 287 -11.69 21.92 18.53
N ALA A 288 -10.36 21.89 18.46
CA ALA A 288 -9.50 23.02 18.15
C ALA A 288 -9.27 23.28 16.64
N ILE A 289 -9.66 22.35 15.74
CA ILE A 289 -9.49 22.53 14.29
C ILE A 289 -10.81 22.99 13.68
N CYS A 290 -11.04 24.31 13.72
CA CYS A 290 -12.11 25.03 13.03
C CYS A 290 -11.78 25.29 11.55
#